data_AF-A0A355DJG7-F1
#
_entry.id   AF-A0A355DJG7-F1
#
_cell.length_a   1.000
_cell.length_b   1.000
_cell.length_c   1.000
_cell.angle_alpha   90.00
_cell.angle_beta   90.00
_cell.angle_gamma   90.00
#
_symmetry.space_group_name_H-M   'P 1'
#
loop_
_entity.id
_entity.type
_entity.pdbx_description
1 polymer ?
#
loop_
_entity_poly.entity_id
_entity_poly.type
_entity_poly.pdbx_seq_one_letter_code
_entity_poly.pdbx_strand_id
1 'polypeptide(L)' 'MLVFEAKLEGEKHQYEKLDEAIRTARFVRNSCIRYWMDNKGIGRYELSAYCKVL' A
#
# COMPACT_ATOMS: atom_id res chain seq x y z
N MET A 1 -6.55 -16.17 -5.02
CA MET A 1 -5.58 -15.41 -4.19
C MET A 1 -4.76 -16.44 -3.43
N LEU A 2 -3.50 -16.65 -3.81
CA LEU A 2 -2.59 -17.53 -3.07
C LEU A 2 -2.10 -16.75 -1.84
N VAL A 3 -2.43 -17.24 -0.65
CA VAL A 3 -1.98 -16.65 0.62
C VAL A 3 -0.87 -17.54 1.15
N PHE A 4 0.35 -17.04 1.11
CA PHE A 4 1.49 -17.69 1.76
C PHE A 4 1.54 -17.20 3.21
N GLU A 5 1.17 -18.07 4.14
CA GLU A 5 1.37 -17.82 5.56
C GLU A 5 2.74 -18.36 5.98
N ALA A 6 3.71 -17.45 6.11
CA ALA A 6 4.96 -17.72 6.80
C ALA A 6 4.81 -17.22 8.24
N LYS A 7 5.10 -18.08 9.22
CA LYS A 7 5.26 -17.64 10.61
C LYS A 7 6.56 -16.86 10.70
N LEU A 8 6.44 -15.53 10.66
CA LEU A 8 7.55 -14.63 10.88
C LEU A 8 7.75 -14.53 12.39
N GLU A 9 8.86 -15.08 12.90
CA GLU A 9 9.31 -14.87 14.27
C GLU A 9 10.31 -13.72 14.26
N GLY A 10 9.99 -12.66 15.00
CA GLY A 10 10.81 -11.46 15.05
C GLY A 10 10.79 -10.84 16.44
N GLU A 11 11.74 -9.95 16.68
CA GLU A 11 11.70 -9.11 17.88
C GLU A 11 10.61 -8.05 17.77
N LYS A 12 10.14 -7.53 18.91
CA LYS A 12 9.09 -6.50 18.97
C LYS A 12 9.39 -5.31 18.05
N HIS A 13 10.65 -4.86 18.00
CA HIS A 13 11.08 -3.74 17.17
C HIS A 13 10.91 -4.02 15.66
N GLN A 14 11.00 -5.28 15.23
CA GLN A 14 10.84 -5.68 13.82
C GLN A 14 9.37 -5.65 13.42
N TYR A 15 8.48 -6.10 14.31
CA TYR A 15 7.04 -6.00 14.10
C TYR A 15 6.56 -4.55 14.06
N GLU A 16 7.10 -3.67 14.90
CA GLU A 16 6.77 -2.25 14.88
C GLU A 16 7.12 -1.60 13.53
N LYS A 17 8.29 -1.92 12.97
CA LYS A 17 8.68 -1.46 11.62
C LYS A 17 7.78 -2.03 10.52
N LEU A 18 7.37 -3.29 10.64
CA LEU A 18 6.42 -3.92 9.73
C LEU A 18 5.06 -3.22 9.78
N ASP A 19 4.55 -2.94 10.97
CA ASP A 19 3.28 -2.23 11.16
C ASP A 19 3.34 -0.82 10.57
N GLU A 20 4.46 -0.11 10.75
CA GLU A 20 4.68 1.19 10.12
C GLU A 20 4.66 1.09 8.59
N ALA A 21 5.40 0.12 8.02
CA ALA A 21 5.41 -0.12 6.58
C ALA A 21 4.02 -0.48 6.03
N ILE A 22 3.26 -1.32 6.74
CA ILE A 22 1.89 -1.69 6.38
C ILE A 22 0.96 -0.48 6.42
N ARG A 23 1.08 0.39 7.44
CA ARG A 23 0.30 1.63 7.54
C ARG A 23 0.58 2.55 6.36
N THR A 24 1.84 2.77 6.03
CA THR A 24 2.25 3.60 4.89
C THR A 24 1.74 3.01 3.57
N ALA A 25 1.90 1.70 3.35
CA ALA A 25 1.39 1.05 2.14
C ALA A 25 -0.14 1.14 2.02
N ARG A 26 -0.86 1.00 3.14
CA ARG A 26 -2.33 1.18 3.18
C ARG A 26 -2.73 2.61 2.84
N PHE A 27 -2.01 3.60 3.35
CA PHE A 27 -2.25 5.01 3.02
C PHE A 27 -2.11 5.25 1.51
N VAL A 28 -0.95 4.91 0.93
CA VAL A 28 -0.69 5.11 -0.51
C VAL A 28 -1.77 4.40 -1.35
N ARG A 29 -2.07 3.14 -1.03
CA ARG A 29 -3.10 2.37 -1.75
C ARG A 29 -4.48 3.04 -1.66
N ASN A 30 -4.91 3.41 -0.45
CA ASN A 30 -6.24 3.99 -0.25
C ASN A 30 -6.35 5.36 -0.96
N SER A 31 -5.29 6.15 -0.97
CA SER A 31 -5.21 7.41 -1.72
C SER A 31 -5.28 7.17 -3.23
N CYS A 32 -4.53 6.22 -3.77
CA CYS A 32 -4.58 5.88 -5.20
C CYS A 32 -5.97 5.33 -5.60
N ILE A 33 -6.65 4.55 -4.74
CA ILE A 33 -8.04 4.10 -4.98
C ILE A 33 -9.02 5.27 -4.98
N ARG A 34 -8.93 6.18 -4.00
CA ARG A 34 -9.79 7.37 -3.94
C ARG A 34 -9.65 8.21 -5.21
N TYR A 35 -8.40 8.48 -5.61
CA TYR A 35 -8.10 9.22 -6.83
C TYR A 35 -8.69 8.57 -8.08
N TRP A 36 -8.65 7.24 -8.18
CA TRP A 36 -9.27 6.49 -9.27
C TRP A 36 -10.80 6.59 -9.29
N MET A 37 -11.44 6.56 -8.11
CA MET A 37 -12.89 6.69 -8.00
C MET A 37 -13.38 8.09 -8.38
N ASP A 38 -12.62 9.12 -8.03
CA ASP A 38 -13.03 10.51 -8.20
C ASP A 38 -12.82 11.01 -9.65
N ASN A 39 -11.95 10.35 -10.44
CA ASN A 39 -11.58 10.79 -11.78
C ASN A 39 -11.92 9.74 -12.84
N LYS A 40 -12.66 10.14 -13.89
CA LYS A 40 -13.00 9.25 -15.02
C LYS A 40 -11.84 9.15 -16.01
N GLY A 41 -11.57 7.93 -16.49
CA GLY A 41 -10.55 7.68 -17.51
C GLY A 41 -9.14 7.46 -16.97
N ILE A 42 -8.95 7.47 -15.65
CA ILE A 42 -7.65 7.19 -15.02
C ILE A 42 -7.22 5.75 -15.30
N GLY A 43 -6.05 5.61 -15.91
CA GLY A 43 -5.38 4.35 -16.19
C GLY A 43 -4.24 4.05 -15.21
N ARG A 44 -3.55 2.93 -15.48
CA ARG A 44 -2.45 2.42 -14.63
C ARG A 44 -1.25 3.36 -14.53
N TYR A 45 -0.94 4.13 -15.58
CA TYR A 45 0.23 5.00 -15.59
C TYR A 45 0.03 6.25 -14.74
N GLU A 46 -1.17 6.82 -14.74
CA GLU A 46 -1.51 7.98 -13.90
C GLU A 46 -1.53 7.58 -12.43
N LEU A 47 -2.07 6.40 -12.10
CA LEU A 47 -1.99 5.87 -10.73
C LEU A 47 -0.55 5.64 -10.29
N SER A 48 0.30 5.08 -11.16
CA SER A 48 1.72 4.90 -10.85
C SER A 48 2.45 6.23 -10.64
N ALA A 49 2.12 7.27 -11.42
CA ALA A 49 2.67 8.60 -11.25
C ALA A 49 2.17 9.25 -9.94
N TYR A 50 0.89 9.06 -9.61
CA TYR A 50 0.30 9.57 -8.37
C TYR A 50 0.91 8.92 -7.13
N CYS A 51 1.11 7.59 -7.14
CA CYS A 51 1.73 6.91 -6.02
C CYS A 51 3.23 7.27 -5.82
N LYS A 52 3.89 7.96 -6.78
CA LYS A 52 5.25 8.54 -6.60
C LYS A 52 5.24 9.87 -5.84
N VAL A 53 4.12 10.59 -5.86
CA VAL A 53 3.96 11.91 -5.24
C VAL A 53 3.50 11.81 -3.79
N LEU A 54 2.80 10.72 -3.45
CA LEU A 54 2.36 10.39 -2.09
C LEU A 54 3.52 9.91 -1.21
#